data_AF-A0A8X6WJ83-F1
#
_entry.id   AF-A0A8X6WJ83-F1
#
_cell.length_a   1.000
_cell.length_b   1.000
_cell.length_c   1.000
_cell.angle_alpha   90.00
_cell.angle_beta   90.00
_cell.angle_gamma   90.00
#
_symmetry.space_group_name_H-M   'P 1'
#
loop_
_entity.id
_entity.type
_entity.pdbx_description
1 polymer ?
#
loop_
_entity_poly.entity_id
_entity_poly.type
_entity_poly.pdbx_seq_one_letter_code
_entity_poly.pdbx_strand_id
1 'polypeptide(L)'
;MESKSLLYEKHPKYLGYILDPEILSNKHIDYVINKGRKRLDLLKYIAGRDWGADAGTLRLTYTSLIRPVLEYGSQIYFSASRTNLAKLDRVQSSAARIITGMRHSCPTDLVLFEADIMPLDLRRKLLLSKYFL
;
A
#
# COMPACT_ATOMS: atom_id res chain seq x y z
N MET A 1 -24.74 -6.24 34.75
CA MET A 1 -23.78 -5.96 33.66
C MET A 1 -23.45 -4.49 33.75
N GLU A 2 -22.32 -4.13 34.35
CA GLU A 2 -21.92 -2.73 34.50
C GLU A 2 -21.71 -2.09 33.13
N SER A 3 -22.50 -1.07 32.83
CA SER A 3 -22.37 -0.23 31.65
C SER A 3 -21.11 0.62 31.75
N LYS A 4 -20.00 0.08 31.27
CA LYS A 4 -18.73 0.80 31.15
C LYS A 4 -18.91 1.94 30.13
N SER A 5 -18.84 3.19 30.58
CA SER A 5 -18.92 4.36 29.70
C SER A 5 -17.75 4.36 28.73
N LEU A 6 -18.02 4.40 27.43
CA LEU A 6 -16.98 4.46 26.39
C LEU A 6 -16.35 5.86 26.38
N LEU A 7 -15.04 5.94 26.56
CA LEU A 7 -14.30 7.19 26.35
C LEU A 7 -14.28 7.51 24.85
N TYR A 8 -14.60 8.75 24.50
CA TYR A 8 -14.55 9.20 23.12
C TYR A 8 -13.11 9.27 22.62
N GLU A 9 -12.79 8.46 21.62
CA GLU A 9 -11.54 8.51 20.89
C GLU A 9 -11.81 9.07 19.48
N LYS A 10 -11.09 10.12 19.08
CA LYS A 10 -11.31 10.76 17.77
C LYS A 10 -10.99 9.84 16.58
N HIS A 11 -10.07 8.89 16.78
CA HIS A 11 -9.58 8.00 15.71
C HIS A 11 -9.53 6.53 16.14
N PRO A 12 -10.69 5.95 16.47
CA PRO A 12 -10.73 4.59 17.00
C PRO A 12 -10.31 3.60 15.91
N LYS A 13 -9.58 2.57 16.32
CA LYS A 13 -9.21 1.46 15.43
C LYS A 13 -10.28 0.38 15.47
N TYR A 14 -10.95 0.16 14.35
CA TYR A 14 -11.98 -0.86 14.21
C TYR A 14 -11.65 -1.80 13.06
N LEU A 15 -11.65 -3.11 13.33
CA LEU A 15 -11.25 -4.14 12.36
C LEU A 15 -9.91 -3.83 11.69
N GLY A 16 -8.96 -3.23 12.40
CA GLY A 16 -7.66 -2.87 11.83
C GLY A 16 -7.64 -1.62 10.94
N TYR A 17 -8.79 -0.99 10.69
CA TYR A 17 -8.92 0.31 10.02
C TYR A 17 -8.96 1.44 11.06
N ILE A 18 -8.29 2.56 10.79
CA ILE A 18 -8.34 3.74 11.66
C ILE A 18 -9.43 4.66 11.14
N LEU A 19 -10.53 4.77 11.89
CA LEU A 19 -11.66 5.60 11.48
C LEU A 19 -11.33 7.08 11.71
N ASP A 20 -11.77 7.92 10.77
CA ASP A 20 -11.70 9.36 10.88
C ASP A 20 -13.14 9.91 10.76
N PRO A 21 -13.57 10.88 11.58
CA PRO A 21 -14.95 11.41 11.52
C PRO A 21 -15.34 11.98 10.15
N GLU A 22 -14.35 12.51 9.43
CA GLU A 22 -14.50 13.14 8.12
C GLU A 22 -14.23 12.17 6.96
N ILE A 23 -13.93 10.89 7.24
CA ILE A 23 -13.62 9.83 6.26
C ILE A 23 -12.42 10.16 5.34
N LEU A 24 -11.68 11.25 5.60
CA LEU A 24 -10.46 11.63 4.89
C LEU A 24 -9.39 10.53 4.88
N SER A 25 -9.41 9.66 5.89
CA SER A 25 -8.57 8.47 6.01
C SER A 25 -7.07 8.77 6.04
N ASN A 26 -6.71 9.99 6.46
CA ASN A 26 -5.32 10.46 6.50
C ASN A 26 -4.49 9.60 7.44
N LYS A 27 -5.00 9.37 8.67
CA LYS A 27 -4.28 8.58 9.68
C LYS A 27 -4.17 7.11 9.28
N HIS A 28 -5.23 6.57 8.67
CA HIS A 28 -5.21 5.20 8.16
C HIS A 28 -4.17 5.03 7.05
N ILE A 29 -4.14 5.95 6.07
CA ILE A 29 -3.17 5.90 4.97
C ILE A 29 -1.73 6.01 5.50
N ASP A 30 -1.45 6.92 6.44
CA ASP A 30 -0.12 7.03 7.04
C ASP A 30 0.27 5.74 7.82
N TYR A 31 -0.68 5.12 8.53
CA TYR A 31 -0.50 3.83 9.17
C TYR A 31 -0.18 2.70 8.17
N VAL A 32 -0.92 2.64 7.06
CA VAL A 32 -0.70 1.67 5.97
C VAL A 32 0.66 1.86 5.31
N ILE A 33 1.06 3.11 5.04
CA ILE A 33 2.38 3.44 4.47
C ILE A 33 3.49 2.97 5.40
N ASN A 34 3.40 3.24 6.70
CA ASN A 34 4.42 2.82 7.65
C ASN A 34 4.54 1.29 7.70
N LYS A 35 3.41 0.58 7.68
CA LYS A 35 3.40 -0.89 7.61
C LYS A 35 3.97 -1.41 6.28
N GLY A 36 3.64 -0.75 5.17
CA GLY A 36 4.17 -1.06 3.84
C GLY A 36 5.68 -0.83 3.73
N ARG A 37 6.21 0.27 4.28
CA ARG A 37 7.65 0.59 4.31
C ARG A 37 8.45 -0.46 5.07
N LYS A 38 7.96 -0.91 6.23
CA LYS A 38 8.61 -2.02 6.97
C LYS A 38 8.73 -3.30 6.14
N ARG A 39 7.69 -3.65 5.38
CA ARG A 39 7.72 -4.81 4.46
C ARG A 39 8.59 -4.57 3.23
N LEU A 40 8.70 -3.32 2.81
CA LEU A 40 9.58 -2.90 1.72
C LEU A 40 11.06 -3.02 2.12
N ASP A 41 11.42 -2.77 3.37
CA ASP A 41 12.78 -2.99 3.85
C ASP A 41 13.16 -4.49 3.85
N LEU A 42 12.20 -5.38 4.14
CA LEU A 42 12.39 -6.82 3.93
C LEU A 42 12.60 -7.15 2.44
N LEU A 43 11.82 -6.53 1.54
CA LEU A 43 12.00 -6.72 0.09
C LEU A 43 13.41 -6.28 -0.35
N LYS A 44 13.92 -5.15 0.15
CA LYS A 44 15.31 -4.70 -0.13
C LYS A 44 16.34 -5.72 0.35
N TYR A 45 16.11 -6.32 1.51
CA TYR A 45 17.01 -7.32 2.06
C TYR A 45 17.05 -8.59 1.18
N ILE A 46 15.88 -9.08 0.74
CA ILE A 46 15.77 -10.25 -0.15
C ILE A 46 16.37 -9.95 -1.54
N ALA A 47 16.22 -8.73 -2.04
CA ALA A 47 16.79 -8.33 -3.32
C ALA A 47 18.32 -8.37 -3.33
N GLY A 48 18.97 -8.28 -2.17
CA GLY A 48 20.43 -8.41 -2.05
C GLY A 48 21.25 -7.44 -2.91
N ARG A 49 22.57 -7.56 -2.89
CA ARG A 49 23.46 -6.93 -3.89
C ARG A 49 24.20 -7.97 -4.73
N ASP A 50 24.61 -9.08 -4.11
CA ASP A 50 25.50 -10.06 -4.75
C ASP A 50 24.79 -11.37 -5.14
N TRP A 51 23.84 -11.85 -4.33
CA TRP A 51 23.10 -13.12 -4.50
C TRP A 51 21.58 -12.92 -4.37
N GLY A 52 21.11 -11.76 -4.83
CA GLY A 52 19.71 -11.36 -4.78
C GLY A 52 18.73 -12.35 -5.41
N ALA A 53 17.49 -12.36 -4.91
CA ALA A 53 16.41 -13.10 -5.55
C ALA A 53 16.09 -12.55 -6.95
N ASP A 54 15.59 -13.41 -7.83
CA ASP A 54 15.15 -13.00 -9.17
C ASP A 54 13.93 -12.08 -9.13
N ALA A 55 13.71 -11.32 -10.20
CA ALA A 55 12.62 -10.35 -10.30
C ALA A 55 11.22 -10.99 -10.11
N GLY A 56 11.02 -12.24 -10.52
CA GLY A 56 9.78 -12.98 -10.32
C GLY A 56 9.51 -13.25 -8.84
N THR A 57 10.52 -13.74 -8.11
CA THR A 57 10.46 -13.94 -6.65
C THR A 57 10.22 -12.63 -5.90
N LEU A 58 10.90 -11.55 -6.30
CA LEU A 58 10.68 -10.23 -5.70
C LEU A 58 9.26 -9.69 -5.97
N ARG A 59 8.75 -9.86 -7.20
CA ARG A 59 7.36 -9.51 -7.56
C ARG A 59 6.33 -10.31 -6.77
N LEU A 60 6.58 -11.61 -6.58
CA LEU A 60 5.74 -12.48 -5.77
C LEU A 60 5.74 -12.02 -4.31
N THR A 61 6.92 -11.67 -3.78
CA THR A 61 7.07 -11.14 -2.42
C THR A 61 6.30 -9.82 -2.25
N TYR A 62 6.41 -8.90 -3.20
CA TYR A 62 5.61 -7.67 -3.20
C TYR A 62 4.11 -7.96 -3.22
N THR A 63 3.66 -8.85 -4.10
CA THR A 63 2.23 -9.15 -4.28
C THR A 63 1.62 -9.89 -3.08
N SER A 64 2.40 -10.73 -2.39
CA SER A 64 1.95 -11.48 -1.21
C SER A 64 2.05 -10.70 0.09
N LEU A 65 3.09 -9.87 0.27
CA LEU A 65 3.35 -9.19 1.53
C LEU A 65 3.03 -7.70 1.49
N ILE A 66 3.39 -6.96 0.44
CA ILE A 66 3.27 -5.50 0.46
C ILE A 66 1.90 -5.07 -0.05
N ARG A 67 1.46 -5.60 -1.20
CA ARG A 67 0.22 -5.23 -1.88
C ARG A 67 -1.02 -5.35 -0.97
N PRO A 68 -1.23 -6.45 -0.21
CA PRO A 68 -2.42 -6.57 0.63
C PRO A 68 -2.48 -5.55 1.77
N VAL A 69 -1.33 -5.05 2.22
CA VAL A 69 -1.28 -3.95 3.20
C VAL A 69 -1.73 -2.65 2.57
N LEU A 70 -1.22 -2.35 1.36
CA LEU A 70 -1.54 -1.13 0.63
C LEU A 70 -2.97 -1.08 0.10
N GLU A 71 -3.64 -2.23 -0.01
CA GLU A 71 -5.04 -2.36 -0.47
C GLU A 71 -6.04 -2.51 0.68
N TYR A 72 -5.57 -2.68 1.93
CA TYR A 72 -6.46 -2.92 3.07
C TYR A 72 -7.31 -1.69 3.42
N GLY A 73 -8.61 -1.78 3.15
CA GLY A 73 -9.57 -0.69 3.33
C GLY A 73 -9.67 0.25 2.14
N SER A 74 -9.19 -0.16 0.96
CA SER A 74 -9.20 0.67 -0.26
C SER A 74 -10.57 1.14 -0.67
N GLN A 75 -11.62 0.42 -0.31
CA GLN A 75 -13.02 0.76 -0.55
C GLN A 75 -13.44 1.99 0.25
N ILE A 76 -12.85 2.20 1.44
CA ILE A 76 -13.17 3.30 2.34
C ILE A 76 -12.34 4.53 1.95
N TYR A 77 -11.01 4.39 1.84
CA TYR A 77 -10.15 5.52 1.49
C TYR A 77 -10.08 5.81 -0.02
N PHE A 78 -10.90 5.16 -0.86
CA PHE A 78 -10.96 5.48 -2.30
C PHE A 78 -11.30 6.95 -2.55
N SER A 79 -12.10 7.55 -1.67
CA SER A 79 -12.48 8.97 -1.69
C SER A 79 -11.41 9.92 -1.14
N ALA A 80 -10.29 9.40 -0.62
CA ALA A 80 -9.20 10.22 -0.10
C ALA A 80 -8.58 11.09 -1.21
N SER A 81 -7.97 12.21 -0.80
CA SER A 81 -7.36 13.14 -1.75
C SER A 81 -6.27 12.47 -2.59
N ARG A 82 -6.15 12.90 -3.86
CA ARG A 82 -5.12 12.39 -4.78
C ARG A 82 -3.71 12.52 -4.21
N THR A 83 -3.43 13.60 -3.49
CA THR A 83 -2.13 13.83 -2.83
C THR A 83 -1.84 12.81 -1.74
N ASN A 84 -2.86 12.38 -1.01
CA ASN A 84 -2.71 11.36 0.02
C ASN A 84 -2.58 9.95 -0.58
N LEU A 85 -3.39 9.64 -1.61
CA LEU A 85 -3.27 8.39 -2.38
C LEU A 85 -1.90 8.25 -3.06
N ALA A 86 -1.34 9.35 -3.58
CA ALA A 86 0.00 9.37 -4.19
C ALA A 86 1.11 8.94 -3.21
N LYS A 87 0.89 9.07 -1.89
CA LYS A 87 1.85 8.54 -0.91
C LYS A 87 1.92 7.01 -0.93
N LEU A 88 0.81 6.31 -1.19
CA LEU A 88 0.79 4.85 -1.35
C LEU A 88 1.52 4.45 -2.64
N ASP A 89 1.31 5.21 -3.72
CA ASP A 89 1.94 4.98 -5.03
C ASP A 89 3.48 5.13 -4.94
N ARG A 90 3.99 5.95 -4.01
CA ARG A 90 5.44 6.02 -3.71
C ARG A 90 6.00 4.74 -3.10
N VAL A 91 5.21 4.02 -2.28
CA VAL A 91 5.62 2.71 -1.73
C VAL A 91 5.65 1.66 -2.85
N GLN A 92 4.62 1.64 -3.70
CA GLN A 92 4.58 0.74 -4.86
C GLN A 92 5.76 1.00 -5.81
N SER A 93 6.00 2.24 -6.20
CA SER A 93 7.08 2.57 -7.14
C SER A 93 8.46 2.28 -6.56
N SER A 94 8.65 2.47 -5.24
CA SER A 94 9.88 2.04 -4.56
C SER A 94 10.05 0.52 -4.62
N ALA A 95 8.99 -0.26 -4.40
CA ALA A 95 9.05 -1.71 -4.53
C ALA A 95 9.35 -2.16 -5.98
N ALA A 96 8.72 -1.53 -6.96
CA ALA A 96 8.96 -1.83 -8.38
C ALA A 96 10.41 -1.55 -8.79
N ARG A 97 11.01 -0.45 -8.31
CA ARG A 97 12.44 -0.16 -8.53
C ARG A 97 13.36 -1.19 -7.89
N ILE A 98 13.00 -1.72 -6.72
CA ILE A 98 13.77 -2.81 -6.09
C ILE A 98 13.68 -4.09 -6.94
N ILE A 99 12.50 -4.40 -7.47
CA ILE A 99 12.27 -5.58 -8.32
C ILE A 99 13.06 -5.50 -9.63
N THR A 100 13.08 -4.33 -10.28
CA THR A 100 13.71 -4.16 -11.59
C THR A 100 15.16 -3.72 -11.54
N GLY A 101 15.64 -3.23 -10.39
CA GLY A 101 16.96 -2.59 -10.25
C GLY A 101 17.09 -1.25 -10.99
N MET A 102 15.99 -0.67 -11.49
CA MET A 102 16.02 0.57 -12.27
C MET A 102 16.34 1.81 -11.42
N ARG A 103 17.05 2.75 -12.03
CA ARG A 103 17.45 4.03 -11.39
C ARG A 103 16.25 4.89 -11.02
N HIS A 104 16.40 5.77 -10.03
CA HIS A 104 15.37 6.71 -9.62
C HIS A 104 14.96 7.72 -10.71
N SER A 105 15.82 8.00 -11.70
CA SER A 105 15.52 8.87 -12.84
C SER A 105 14.53 8.26 -13.83
N CYS A 106 14.35 6.94 -13.84
CA CYS A 106 13.42 6.28 -14.76
C CYS A 106 11.97 6.67 -14.43
N PRO A 107 11.13 6.99 -15.44
CA PRO A 107 9.71 7.28 -15.24
C PRO A 107 9.00 6.14 -14.51
N THR A 108 8.12 6.48 -13.57
CA THR A 108 7.43 5.49 -12.73
C THR A 108 6.60 4.50 -13.56
N ASP A 109 5.92 4.96 -14.61
CA ASP A 109 5.07 4.11 -15.43
C ASP A 109 5.87 3.01 -16.15
N LEU A 110 7.05 3.37 -16.67
CA LEU A 110 7.98 2.42 -17.28
C LEU A 110 8.46 1.38 -16.26
N VAL A 111 8.80 1.83 -15.05
CA VAL A 111 9.26 0.92 -13.99
C VAL A 111 8.16 -0.04 -13.55
N LEU A 112 6.90 0.43 -13.47
CA LEU A 112 5.76 -0.41 -13.15
C LEU A 112 5.47 -1.44 -14.25
N PHE A 113 5.59 -1.02 -15.51
CA PHE A 113 5.46 -1.89 -16.68
C PHE A 113 6.51 -3.00 -16.66
N GLU A 114 7.79 -2.64 -16.52
CA GLU A 114 8.90 -3.60 -16.46
C GLU A 114 8.78 -4.55 -15.26
N ALA A 115 8.35 -4.02 -14.11
CA ALA A 115 8.14 -4.82 -12.91
C ALA A 115 6.94 -5.78 -13.02
N ASP A 116 6.14 -5.72 -14.08
CA ASP A 116 4.86 -6.44 -14.23
C ASP A 116 3.91 -6.15 -13.04
N ILE A 117 3.78 -4.88 -12.66
CA ILE A 117 2.93 -4.42 -11.56
C ILE A 117 1.91 -3.40 -12.05
N MET A 118 0.63 -3.76 -11.98
CA MET A 118 -0.47 -2.83 -12.22
C MET A 118 -0.46 -1.65 -11.22
N PRO A 119 -0.63 -0.38 -11.69
CA PRO A 119 -0.77 0.80 -10.84
C PRO A 119 -1.87 0.64 -9.79
N LEU A 120 -1.61 1.14 -8.57
CA LEU A 120 -2.56 1.04 -7.46
C LEU A 120 -3.89 1.75 -7.74
N ASP A 121 -3.91 2.84 -8.50
CA ASP A 121 -5.16 3.52 -8.88
C ASP A 121 -6.10 2.59 -9.66
N LEU A 122 -5.56 1.89 -10.67
CA LEU A 122 -6.32 0.92 -11.46
C LEU A 122 -6.74 -0.28 -10.60
N ARG A 123 -5.85 -0.76 -9.72
CA ARG A 123 -6.17 -1.83 -8.77
C ARG A 123 -7.33 -1.45 -7.86
N ARG A 124 -7.33 -0.25 -7.29
CA ARG A 124 -8.42 0.24 -6.42
C ARG A 124 -9.74 0.28 -7.17
N LYS A 125 -9.76 0.79 -8.41
CA LYS A 125 -10.97 0.79 -9.26
C LYS A 125 -11.50 -0.62 -9.55
N LEU A 126 -10.61 -1.56 -9.87
CA LEU A 126 -10.97 -2.96 -10.11
C LEU A 126 -11.45 -3.68 -8.83
N LEU A 127 -10.86 -3.37 -7.68
CA LEU A 127 -11.34 -3.90 -6.41
C LEU A 127 -12.73 -3.34 -6.10
N LEU A 128 -12.93 -2.03 -6.27
CA LEU A 128 -14.20 -1.36 -6.05
C LEU A 128 -15.31 -1.93 -6.95
N SER A 129 -15.02 -2.15 -8.24
CA SER A 129 -16.00 -2.71 -9.18
C SER A 129 -16.54 -4.07 -8.75
N LYS A 130 -15.74 -4.90 -8.07
CA LYS A 130 -16.19 -6.21 -7.55
C LYS A 130 -17.19 -6.14 -6.40
N TYR A 131 -17.31 -5.00 -5.72
CA TYR A 131 -18.23 -4.83 -4.59
C TYR A 131 -19.54 -4.13 -5.00
N PHE A 132 -19.51 -3.31 -6.06
CA PHE A 132 -20.66 -2.50 -6.48
C PHE A 132 -21.35 -2.98 -7.76
N LEU A 133 -20.70 -3.86 -8.55
CA LEU A 133 -21.29 -4.57 -9.69
C LEU A 133 -21.40 -6.06 -9.35
#